data_AF-A0A933DEM5-F1
#
_entry.id   AF-A0A933DEM5-F1
#
_cell.length_a   1.000
_cell.length_b   1.000
_cell.length_c   1.000
_cell.angle_alpha   90.00
_cell.angle_beta   90.00
_cell.angle_gamma   90.00
#
_symmetry.space_group_name_H-M   'P 1'
#
loop_
_entity.id
_entity.type
_entity.pdbx_description
1 polymer ?
#
loop_
_entity_poly.entity_id
_entity_poly.type
_entity_poly.pdbx_seq_one_letter_code
_entity_poly.pdbx_strand_id
1 'polypeptide(L)'
;FFILILFIPTRLSTFRPKMHEDFTIYFCIIFSTSVSVIRDRKKHCHWRKNMVTGLVLVRLMSGKEKQALIKIKETKGVSHVSAVFGRWDLVLDMETDDLASLSNTVVHNIRSIPGVLSTETLVTTAI
;
A
#
# COMPACT_ATOMS: atom_id res chain seq x y z
N PHE A 1 42.34 -33.52 19.91
CA PHE A 1 42.97 -32.64 18.89
C PHE A 1 41.87 -31.75 18.32
N PHE A 2 41.56 -30.63 18.98
CA PHE A 2 42.17 -29.29 18.80
C PHE A 2 41.29 -28.43 17.84
N ILE A 3 40.35 -27.63 18.39
CA ILE A 3 40.28 -26.14 18.39
C ILE A 3 39.11 -25.70 17.45
N LEU A 4 37.98 -25.11 17.87
CA LEU A 4 37.65 -23.87 18.63
C LEU A 4 37.50 -22.62 17.72
N ILE A 5 36.47 -21.81 18.03
CA ILE A 5 36.25 -20.36 17.76
C ILE A 5 35.53 -20.02 16.43
N LEU A 6 34.21 -19.72 16.45
CA LEU A 6 33.61 -18.37 16.59
C LEU A 6 34.12 -17.35 15.55
N PHE A 7 33.31 -17.01 14.55
CA PHE A 7 33.51 -15.75 13.84
C PHE A 7 32.18 -15.01 13.60
N ILE A 8 31.98 -14.05 14.49
CA ILE A 8 31.05 -12.93 14.41
C ILE A 8 31.37 -12.13 13.14
N PRO A 9 30.39 -11.61 12.39
CA PRO A 9 30.62 -10.42 11.58
C PRO A 9 29.93 -9.23 12.23
N THR A 10 30.74 -8.42 12.90
CA THR A 10 30.48 -7.03 13.21
C THR A 10 30.29 -6.24 11.93
N ARG A 11 29.15 -5.54 11.84
CA ARG A 11 29.00 -4.15 11.43
C ARG A 11 30.18 -3.50 10.67
N LEU A 12 29.96 -3.08 9.43
CA LEU A 12 30.17 -1.70 8.93
C LEU A 12 29.86 -1.67 7.41
N SER A 13 28.80 -0.94 7.03
CA SER A 13 28.89 0.35 6.33
C SER A 13 29.26 0.28 4.85
N THR A 14 28.25 0.62 4.04
CA THR A 14 28.33 1.42 2.81
C THR A 14 29.30 0.95 1.72
N PHE A 15 28.77 0.26 0.72
CA PHE A 15 29.25 0.45 -0.65
C PHE A 15 28.14 0.07 -1.64
N ARG A 16 27.64 1.06 -2.39
CA ARG A 16 26.77 0.84 -3.55
C ARG A 16 27.64 0.52 -4.76
N PRO A 17 27.37 -0.55 -5.51
CA PRO A 17 27.75 -0.60 -6.91
C PRO A 17 26.51 -0.52 -7.82
N LYS A 18 26.76 0.07 -8.99
CA LYS A 18 25.83 0.45 -10.03
C LYS A 18 25.84 -0.62 -11.13
N MET A 19 24.65 -1.13 -11.45
CA MET A 19 24.15 -1.56 -12.77
C MET A 19 25.14 -2.24 -13.74
N HIS A 20 24.89 -3.52 -14.04
CA HIS A 20 24.94 -4.03 -15.42
C HIS A 20 23.97 -5.21 -15.57
N GLU A 21 23.26 -5.22 -16.69
CA GLU A 21 22.32 -6.25 -17.09
C GLU A 21 23.02 -7.56 -17.45
N ASP A 22 22.19 -8.58 -17.70
CA ASP A 22 22.49 -9.96 -18.17
C ASP A 22 22.50 -11.03 -17.08
N PHE A 23 21.33 -11.57 -16.71
CA PHE A 23 21.17 -12.99 -16.30
C PHE A 23 19.68 -13.39 -16.29
N THR A 24 19.03 -13.29 -17.44
CA THR A 24 17.59 -13.57 -17.60
C THR A 24 17.25 -15.07 -17.72
N ILE A 25 18.19 -16.02 -17.63
CA ILE A 25 17.91 -17.38 -18.17
C ILE A 25 18.03 -18.54 -17.16
N TYR A 26 18.74 -18.40 -16.04
CA TYR A 26 19.01 -19.56 -15.15
C TYR A 26 18.02 -19.82 -14.01
N PHE A 27 17.01 -18.96 -13.78
CA PHE A 27 16.04 -19.14 -12.69
C PHE A 27 14.67 -19.68 -13.16
N CYS A 28 14.60 -20.21 -14.38
CA CYS A 28 13.34 -20.62 -15.02
C CYS A 28 12.93 -22.09 -14.79
N ILE A 29 13.67 -22.90 -14.01
CA ILE A 29 13.46 -24.37 -13.98
C ILE A 29 13.06 -24.96 -12.61
N ILE A 30 13.12 -24.24 -11.47
CA ILE A 30 12.96 -24.89 -10.15
C ILE A 30 11.63 -24.63 -9.40
N PHE A 31 10.71 -23.78 -9.87
CA PHE A 31 9.48 -23.49 -9.11
C PHE A 31 8.20 -23.65 -9.93
N SER A 32 7.87 -24.91 -10.25
CA SER A 32 6.66 -25.31 -10.98
C SER A 32 5.46 -25.71 -10.10
N THR A 33 5.49 -25.55 -8.77
CA THR A 33 4.34 -25.92 -7.93
C THR A 33 4.14 -24.98 -6.75
N SER A 34 2.98 -24.30 -6.79
CA SER A 34 2.31 -23.56 -5.70
C SER A 34 2.52 -22.05 -5.64
N VAL A 35 1.38 -21.35 -5.52
CA VAL A 35 1.15 -19.94 -5.17
C VAL A 35 1.09 -18.96 -6.36
N SER A 36 -0.14 -18.82 -6.85
CA SER A 36 -0.61 -17.78 -7.75
C SER A 36 -0.42 -16.38 -7.13
N VAL A 37 0.13 -15.47 -7.96
CA VAL A 37 -0.02 -14.00 -7.90
C VAL A 37 0.62 -13.30 -6.69
N ILE A 38 1.94 -13.21 -6.70
CA ILE A 38 2.64 -12.08 -6.07
C ILE A 38 2.71 -10.97 -7.11
N ARG A 39 1.85 -9.97 -6.92
CA ARG A 39 1.73 -8.80 -7.80
C ARG A 39 3.02 -7.98 -7.72
N ASP A 40 3.77 -8.03 -8.82
CA ASP A 40 4.98 -7.28 -9.12
C ASP A 40 4.85 -5.80 -8.72
N ARG A 41 5.74 -5.33 -7.85
CA ARG A 41 5.97 -3.90 -7.57
C ARG A 41 7.37 -3.51 -8.01
N LYS A 42 7.70 -3.66 -9.29
CA LYS A 42 8.67 -2.76 -9.94
C LYS A 42 8.13 -1.33 -9.90
N LYS A 43 8.58 -0.55 -8.93
CA LYS A 43 8.48 0.92 -8.97
C LYS A 43 9.88 1.51 -8.91
N HIS A 44 10.52 1.56 -10.07
CA HIS A 44 11.63 2.47 -10.31
C HIS A 44 11.16 3.54 -11.29
N CYS A 45 10.72 4.68 -10.75
CA CYS A 45 10.81 5.98 -11.41
C CYS A 45 11.20 6.98 -10.33
N HIS A 46 12.44 7.45 -10.43
CA HIS A 46 12.96 8.60 -9.73
C HIS A 46 12.68 9.84 -10.58
N TRP A 47 11.79 10.71 -10.09
CA TRP A 47 11.82 12.17 -10.08
C TRP A 47 10.62 12.58 -9.22
N ARG A 48 10.80 13.51 -8.25
CA ARG A 48 9.85 13.81 -7.17
C ARG A 48 8.40 13.89 -7.66
N LYS A 49 7.70 12.78 -7.52
CA LYS A 49 6.27 12.69 -7.77
C LYS A 49 5.62 13.24 -6.50
N ASN A 50 4.93 14.36 -6.59
CA ASN A 50 4.26 14.99 -5.44
C ASN A 50 3.11 14.09 -4.99
N MET A 51 3.43 13.03 -4.24
CA MET A 51 2.42 12.16 -3.66
C MET A 51 1.54 12.99 -2.74
N VAL A 52 0.24 12.97 -3.03
CA VAL A 52 -0.77 13.54 -2.15
C VAL A 52 -1.24 12.44 -1.22
N THR A 53 -1.04 12.67 0.07
CA THR A 53 -1.59 11.82 1.12
C THR A 53 -2.84 12.48 1.68
N GLY A 54 -3.82 11.65 2.03
CA GLY A 54 -5.07 12.13 2.60
C GLY A 54 -5.72 11.08 3.48
N LEU A 55 -6.50 11.56 4.44
CA LEU A 55 -7.33 10.76 5.32
C LEU A 55 -8.78 10.89 4.87
N VAL A 56 -9.47 9.77 4.71
CA VAL A 56 -10.90 9.77 4.39
C VAL A 56 -11.66 9.13 5.53
N LEU A 57 -12.50 9.93 6.18
CA LEU A 57 -13.42 9.47 7.20
C LEU A 57 -14.68 8.99 6.52
N VAL A 58 -15.15 7.80 6.89
CA VAL A 58 -16.32 7.17 6.27
C VAL A 58 -17.32 6.78 7.34
N ARG A 59 -18.57 7.13 7.08
CA ARG A 59 -19.73 6.69 7.85
C ARG A 59 -20.47 5.63 7.07
N LEU A 60 -20.79 4.53 7.73
CA LEU A 60 -21.43 3.38 7.14
C LEU A 60 -22.91 3.30 7.55
N MET A 61 -23.69 2.65 6.69
CA MET A 61 -25.08 2.32 6.95
C MET A 61 -25.15 1.05 7.78
N SER A 62 -26.06 1.06 8.77
CA SER A 62 -26.28 -0.11 9.60
C SER A 62 -26.74 -1.32 8.78
N GLY A 63 -26.15 -2.49 9.03
CA GLY A 63 -26.45 -3.75 8.35
C GLY A 63 -25.74 -3.97 7.01
N LYS A 64 -24.95 -3.00 6.52
CA LYS A 64 -24.15 -3.12 5.28
C LYS A 64 -22.65 -2.91 5.50
N GLU A 65 -22.21 -2.83 6.75
CA GLU A 65 -20.84 -2.46 7.14
C GLU A 65 -19.83 -3.47 6.61
N LYS A 66 -20.10 -4.77 6.76
CA LYS A 66 -19.23 -5.85 6.28
C LYS A 66 -19.03 -5.79 4.76
N GLN A 67 -20.12 -5.59 4.01
CA GLN A 67 -20.06 -5.52 2.55
C GLN A 67 -19.30 -4.27 2.08
N ALA A 68 -19.55 -3.13 2.72
CA ALA A 68 -18.85 -1.89 2.41
C ALA A 68 -17.35 -2.01 2.70
N LEU A 69 -16.97 -2.59 3.84
CA LEU A 69 -15.57 -2.77 4.23
C LEU A 69 -14.78 -3.61 3.22
N ILE A 70 -15.37 -4.70 2.71
CA ILE A 70 -14.73 -5.55 1.70
C ILE A 70 -14.44 -4.74 0.43
N LYS A 71 -15.44 -4.01 -0.08
CA LYS A 71 -15.30 -3.17 -1.28
C LYS A 71 -14.29 -2.04 -1.09
N ILE A 72 -14.26 -1.42 0.09
CA ILE A 72 -13.30 -0.36 0.42
C ILE A 72 -11.87 -0.92 0.38
N LYS A 73 -11.63 -2.12 0.93
CA LYS A 73 -10.31 -2.78 0.91
C LYS A 73 -9.85 -3.17 -0.49
N GLU A 74 -10.77 -3.45 -1.41
CA GLU A 74 -10.45 -3.75 -2.82
C GLU A 74 -10.15 -2.48 -3.64
N THR A 75 -10.47 -1.29 -3.11
CA THR A 75 -10.30 -0.02 -3.82
C THR A 75 -8.82 0.34 -3.95
N LYS A 76 -8.37 0.63 -5.17
CA LYS A 76 -6.99 1.07 -5.44
C LYS A 76 -6.76 2.47 -4.85
N GLY A 77 -5.64 2.65 -4.15
CA GLY A 77 -5.25 3.94 -3.57
C GLY A 77 -5.46 4.03 -2.06
N VAL A 78 -6.11 3.04 -1.45
CA VAL A 78 -6.20 2.89 0.00
C VAL A 78 -4.95 2.16 0.50
N SER A 79 -4.15 2.81 1.34
CA SER A 79 -2.95 2.24 1.96
C SER A 79 -3.28 1.53 3.27
N HIS A 80 -4.17 2.12 4.08
CA HIS A 80 -4.58 1.56 5.36
C HIS A 80 -6.06 1.83 5.64
N VAL A 81 -6.69 0.94 6.41
CA VAL A 81 -8.09 1.05 6.84
C VAL A 81 -8.17 0.76 8.33
N SER A 82 -8.59 1.74 9.12
CA SER A 82 -8.80 1.60 10.55
C SER A 82 -10.29 1.75 10.87
N ALA A 83 -10.83 0.82 11.66
CA ALA A 83 -12.15 0.99 12.23
C ALA A 83 -12.04 1.86 13.49
N VAL A 84 -12.92 2.85 13.60
CA VAL A 84 -12.93 3.79 14.72
C VAL A 84 -14.31 3.82 15.35
N PHE A 85 -14.35 3.99 16.66
CA PHE A 85 -15.59 4.20 17.39
C PHE A 85 -15.76 5.70 17.63
N GLY A 86 -16.75 6.31 16.99
CA GLY A 86 -17.00 7.74 17.13
C GLY A 86 -18.11 8.22 16.19
N ARG A 87 -18.00 9.47 15.73
CA ARG A 87 -18.90 10.04 14.72
C ARG A 87 -18.81 9.32 13.37
N TRP A 88 -17.62 8.79 13.10
CA TRP A 88 -17.27 8.05 11.91
C TRP A 88 -17.01 6.59 12.29
N ASP A 89 -17.15 5.68 11.32
CA ASP A 89 -16.99 4.24 11.54
C ASP A 89 -15.62 3.75 11.03
N LEU A 90 -15.10 4.37 9.98
CA LEU A 90 -13.81 4.04 9.37
C LEU A 90 -12.98 5.30 9.11
N VAL A 91 -11.66 5.12 9.19
CA VAL A 91 -10.63 6.03 8.70
C VAL A 91 -9.82 5.29 7.64
N LEU A 92 -9.68 5.92 6.48
CA LEU A 92 -8.92 5.39 5.35
C LEU A 92 -7.71 6.28 5.10
N ASP A 93 -6.53 5.69 5.13
CA ASP A 93 -5.32 6.34 4.67
C ASP A 93 -5.21 6.12 3.16
N MET A 94 -5.05 7.21 2.42
CA MET A 94 -4.97 7.17 0.96
C MET A 94 -3.69 7.85 0.47
N GLU A 95 -3.09 7.23 -0.54
CA GLU A 95 -1.90 7.73 -1.21
C GLU A 95 -2.15 7.75 -2.71
N THR A 96 -2.03 8.94 -3.31
CA THR A 96 -2.28 9.13 -4.75
C THR A 96 -1.26 10.06 -5.37
N ASP A 97 -1.16 10.00 -6.69
CA ASP A 97 -0.20 10.81 -7.43
C ASP A 97 -0.57 12.30 -7.46
N ASP A 98 -1.88 12.64 -7.41
CA ASP A 98 -2.39 14.00 -7.54
C ASP A 98 -3.68 14.19 -6.73
N LEU A 99 -3.98 15.42 -6.32
CA LEU A 99 -5.20 15.76 -5.58
C LEU A 99 -6.48 15.47 -6.40
N ALA A 100 -6.44 15.69 -7.71
CA ALA A 100 -7.55 15.36 -8.60
C ALA A 100 -7.82 13.84 -8.61
N SER A 101 -6.76 13.03 -8.64
CA SER A 101 -6.85 11.57 -8.58
C SER A 101 -7.41 11.09 -7.24
N LEU A 102 -7.04 11.72 -6.13
CA LEU A 102 -7.62 11.46 -4.80
C LEU A 102 -9.13 11.74 -4.81
N SER A 103 -9.52 12.96 -5.19
CA SER A 103 -10.93 13.38 -5.22
C SER A 103 -11.78 12.46 -6.11
N ASN A 104 -11.28 12.17 -7.31
CA ASN A 104 -11.93 11.25 -8.24
C ASN A 104 -12.12 9.85 -7.63
N THR A 105 -11.09 9.32 -6.97
CA THR A 105 -11.16 8.01 -6.31
C THR A 105 -12.19 8.00 -5.18
N VAL A 106 -12.25 9.04 -4.35
CA VAL A 106 -13.21 9.15 -3.25
C VAL A 106 -14.64 9.25 -3.78
N VAL A 107 -14.89 10.11 -4.77
CA VAL A 107 -16.23 10.35 -5.31
C VAL A 107 -16.73 9.15 -6.11
N HIS A 108 -15.91 8.60 -7.00
CA HIS A 108 -16.36 7.53 -7.90
C HIS A 108 -16.26 6.14 -7.31
N ASN A 109 -15.26 5.85 -6.47
CA ASN A 109 -15.12 4.52 -5.87
C ASN A 109 -15.78 4.48 -4.50
N ILE A 110 -15.39 5.35 -3.57
CA ILE A 110 -15.82 5.24 -2.17
C ILE A 110 -17.30 5.58 -2.00
N ARG A 111 -17.78 6.72 -2.55
CA ARG A 111 -19.19 7.11 -2.42
C ARG A 111 -20.16 6.24 -3.22
N SER A 112 -19.67 5.56 -4.26
CA SER A 112 -20.49 4.61 -5.03
C SER A 112 -20.70 3.27 -4.34
N ILE A 113 -19.98 2.99 -3.25
CA ILE A 113 -20.11 1.72 -2.52
C ILE A 113 -21.45 1.70 -1.77
N PRO A 114 -22.30 0.68 -2.00
CA PRO A 114 -23.55 0.55 -1.27
C PRO A 114 -23.24 0.29 0.20
N GLY A 115 -23.77 1.14 1.08
CA GLY A 115 -23.52 1.10 2.51
C GLY A 115 -22.64 2.25 3.01
N VAL A 116 -22.11 3.11 2.15
CA VAL A 116 -21.48 4.37 2.56
C VAL A 116 -22.55 5.46 2.66
N LEU A 117 -22.67 6.10 3.83
CA LEU A 117 -23.63 7.20 4.08
C LEU A 117 -23.02 8.57 3.80
N SER A 118 -21.84 8.81 4.36
CA SER A 118 -21.14 10.08 4.22
C SER A 118 -19.64 9.86 4.26
N THR A 119 -18.91 10.74 3.57
CA THR A 119 -17.45 10.75 3.59
C THR A 119 -16.94 12.17 3.77
N GLU A 120 -15.90 12.33 4.58
CA GLU A 120 -15.16 13.56 4.78
C GLU A 120 -13.69 13.31 4.43
N THR A 121 -13.10 14.17 3.60
CA THR A 121 -11.73 13.99 3.09
C THR A 121 -10.85 15.10 3.63
N LEU A 122 -9.80 14.71 4.36
CA LEU A 122 -8.78 15.58 4.92
C LEU A 122 -7.50 15.39 4.08
N VAL A 123 -7.06 16.46 3.43
CA VAL A 123 -5.82 16.43 2.64
C VAL A 123 -4.66 16.78 3.54
N THR A 124 -3.65 15.91 3.60
CA THR A 124 -2.49 16.12 4.45
C THR A 124 -1.46 16.97 3.70
N THR A 125 -0.99 18.04 4.34
CA THR A 125 0.13 18.85 3.87
C THR A 125 1.31 18.62 4.81
N ALA A 126 2.52 18.47 4.25
CA ALA A 126 3.74 18.42 5.05
C ALA A 126 3.97 19.82 5.69
N ILE A 127 4.10 19.84 7.01
CA ILE A 127 4.47 21.04 7.80
C ILE A 127 5.97 20.97 8.09
#